data_AF-A0A7Y5RDH1-F1
#
_entry.id   AF-A0A7Y5RDH1-F1
#
_cell.length_a   1.000
_cell.length_b   1.000
_cell.length_c   1.000
_cell.angle_alpha   90.00
_cell.angle_beta   90.00
_cell.angle_gamma   90.00
#
_symmetry.space_group_name_H-M   'P 1'
#
loop_
_entity.id
_entity.type
_entity.pdbx_description
1 polymer ?
#
loop_
_entity_poly.entity_id
_entity_poly.type
_entity_poly.pdbx_seq_one_letter_code
_entity_poly.pdbx_strand_id
1 'polypeptide(L)'
;MTQEISVTPARRENTIWPNLVAFFILYAFAALALLHFLRPDYTPRSHMISDYAVGHFGWLMQSVFVAMSLSYLSLAIGLHRSGLRSLVARIAMSLLVVVSIGLIVSAIFPTDLEESTVNTRTGTIHTVSFLINVGGSILVALLLPLAYWKHPGWRSFRVESVLWAALILIAFVIQFRTLHRGAPYGITNRAFVLVLFSWMLITASRMRTVLIRPTPALAAV
;
A
#
# COMPACT_ATOMS: atom_id res chain seq x y z
N MET A 1 46.65 1.91 31.68
CA MET A 1 46.20 2.09 30.28
C MET A 1 44.70 1.77 30.24
N THR A 2 43.87 2.79 30.48
CA THR A 2 42.42 2.68 30.54
C THR A 2 41.88 2.65 29.12
N GLN A 3 41.28 1.54 28.72
CA GLN A 3 40.66 1.39 27.41
C GLN A 3 39.35 2.19 27.42
N GLU A 4 39.32 3.34 26.75
CA GLU A 4 38.09 4.08 26.52
C GLU A 4 37.13 3.21 25.71
N ILE A 5 36.06 2.75 26.36
CA ILE A 5 34.92 2.12 25.70
C ILE A 5 34.23 3.24 24.93
N SER A 6 34.48 3.33 23.62
CA SER A 6 33.71 4.23 22.77
C SER A 6 32.28 3.72 22.70
N VAL A 7 31.41 4.28 23.54
CA VAL A 7 29.97 4.07 23.44
C VAL A 7 29.55 4.76 22.16
N THR A 8 29.44 3.98 21.08
CA THR A 8 28.83 4.46 19.84
C THR A 8 27.43 4.98 20.22
N PRO A 9 27.09 6.25 19.90
CA PRO A 9 25.80 6.79 20.28
C PRO A 9 24.71 5.88 19.72
N ALA A 10 23.80 5.44 20.60
CA ALA A 10 22.67 4.60 20.23
C ALA A 10 21.99 5.23 19.00
N ARG A 11 22.07 4.54 17.86
CA ARG A 11 21.47 4.98 16.60
C ARG A 11 20.00 5.27 16.91
N ARG A 12 19.59 6.55 16.93
CA ARG A 12 18.17 6.92 17.14
C ARG A 12 17.33 6.05 16.22
N GLU A 13 16.53 5.17 16.81
CA GLU A 13 15.67 4.22 16.12
C GLU A 13 14.62 5.02 15.35
N ASN A 14 14.91 5.34 14.08
CA ASN A 14 14.05 6.22 13.31
C ASN A 14 12.82 5.47 12.80
N THR A 15 11.81 5.35 13.67
CA THR A 15 10.53 4.70 13.41
C THR A 15 9.53 5.61 12.66
N ILE A 16 9.98 6.76 12.12
CA ILE A 16 9.11 7.69 11.41
C ILE A 16 8.40 7.03 10.22
N TRP A 17 9.10 6.21 9.43
CA TRP A 17 8.54 5.60 8.23
C TRP A 17 7.40 4.62 8.53
N PRO A 18 7.53 3.64 9.45
CA PRO A 18 6.40 2.79 9.79
C PRO A 18 5.25 3.56 10.48
N ASN A 19 5.54 4.63 11.23
CA ASN A 19 4.50 5.52 11.77
C ASN A 19 3.73 6.23 10.65
N LEU A 20 4.42 6.76 9.64
CA LEU A 20 3.80 7.46 8.51
C LEU A 20 2.93 6.49 7.69
N VAL A 21 3.42 5.27 7.39
CA VAL A 21 2.60 4.25 6.72
C VAL A 21 1.31 4.00 7.49
N ALA A 22 1.41 3.77 8.80
CA ALA A 22 0.24 3.51 9.64
C ALA A 22 -0.72 4.71 9.68
N PHE A 23 -0.19 5.91 9.91
CA PHE A 23 -0.98 7.14 9.95
C PHE A 23 -1.79 7.35 8.66
N PHE A 24 -1.15 7.27 7.50
CA PHE A 24 -1.82 7.51 6.23
C PHE A 24 -2.83 6.42 5.87
N ILE A 25 -2.55 5.14 6.18
CA ILE A 25 -3.53 4.06 5.98
C ILE A 25 -4.72 4.21 6.90
N LEU A 26 -4.51 4.56 8.18
CA LEU A 26 -5.60 4.76 9.13
C LEU A 26 -6.44 5.99 8.76
N TYR A 27 -5.81 7.08 8.29
CA TYR A 27 -6.53 8.22 7.73
C TYR A 27 -7.36 7.81 6.51
N ALA A 28 -6.76 7.11 5.55
CA ALA A 28 -7.45 6.64 4.34
C ALA A 28 -8.66 5.76 4.70
N PHE A 29 -8.50 4.85 5.66
CA PHE A 29 -9.58 4.01 6.17
C PHE A 29 -10.70 4.85 6.81
N ALA A 30 -10.36 5.79 7.70
CA ALA A 30 -11.34 6.63 8.37
C ALA A 30 -12.10 7.56 7.41
N ALA A 31 -11.39 8.19 6.47
CA ALA A 31 -11.99 9.04 5.44
C ALA A 31 -12.88 8.23 4.49
N LEU A 32 -12.45 7.03 4.10
CA LEU A 32 -13.28 6.12 3.31
C LEU A 32 -14.52 5.67 4.09
N ALA A 33 -14.39 5.33 5.38
CA ALA A 33 -15.53 5.01 6.23
C ALA A 33 -16.51 6.19 6.32
N LEU A 34 -16.01 7.41 6.50
CA LEU A 34 -16.82 8.63 6.51
C LEU A 34 -17.57 8.83 5.17
N LEU A 35 -16.93 8.57 4.04
CA LEU A 35 -17.57 8.65 2.72
C LEU A 35 -18.79 7.73 2.59
N HIS A 36 -18.82 6.57 3.26
CA HIS A 36 -20.01 5.70 3.25
C HIS A 36 -21.23 6.35 3.90
N PHE A 37 -21.01 7.22 4.90
CA PHE A 37 -22.07 7.98 5.55
C PHE A 37 -22.45 9.24 4.78
N LEU A 38 -21.46 9.91 4.18
CA LEU A 38 -21.68 11.15 3.42
C LEU A 38 -22.28 10.92 2.02
N ARG A 39 -22.09 9.73 1.45
CA ARG A 39 -22.54 9.35 0.11
C ARG A 39 -23.37 8.06 0.13
N PRO A 40 -24.54 8.06 0.79
CA PRO A 40 -25.43 6.90 0.83
C PRO A 40 -26.05 6.60 -0.55
N ASP A 41 -25.98 7.54 -1.49
CA ASP A 41 -26.39 7.39 -2.89
C ASP A 41 -25.53 6.35 -3.64
N TYR A 42 -24.26 6.17 -3.25
CA TYR A 42 -23.43 5.10 -3.80
C TYR A 42 -23.54 3.84 -2.95
N THR A 43 -24.35 2.89 -3.44
CA THR A 43 -24.53 1.59 -2.79
C THR A 43 -23.21 0.81 -2.74
N PRO A 44 -22.72 0.38 -1.55
CA PRO A 44 -21.44 -0.33 -1.42
C PRO A 44 -21.33 -1.65 -2.19
N ARG A 45 -22.48 -2.22 -2.61
CA ARG A 45 -22.56 -3.44 -3.41
C ARG A 45 -22.14 -3.24 -4.86
N SER A 46 -22.51 -2.11 -5.45
CA SER A 46 -22.42 -1.85 -6.90
C SER A 46 -21.63 -0.61 -7.25
N HIS A 47 -20.88 -0.03 -6.31
CA HIS A 47 -19.98 1.08 -6.59
C HIS A 47 -18.59 0.76 -6.08
N MET A 48 -17.57 1.06 -6.88
CA MET A 48 -16.18 0.97 -6.41
C MET A 48 -15.87 2.12 -5.48
N ILE A 49 -14.85 1.99 -4.63
CA ILE A 49 -14.45 3.09 -3.74
C ILE A 49 -14.02 4.33 -4.53
N SER A 50 -13.51 4.16 -5.76
CA SER A 50 -13.11 5.24 -6.66
C SER A 50 -14.28 6.14 -7.07
N ASP A 51 -15.51 5.61 -7.08
CA ASP A 51 -16.71 6.34 -7.50
C ASP A 51 -16.97 7.52 -6.56
N TYR A 52 -16.59 7.39 -5.28
CA TYR A 52 -16.67 8.49 -4.30
C TYR A 52 -15.88 9.74 -4.71
N ALA A 53 -14.94 9.65 -5.66
CA ALA A 53 -14.22 10.81 -6.21
C ALA A 53 -15.08 11.70 -7.11
N VAL A 54 -16.26 11.23 -7.53
CA VAL A 54 -17.21 11.96 -8.38
C VAL A 54 -18.28 12.61 -7.51
N GLY A 55 -18.46 13.92 -7.63
CA GLY A 55 -19.51 14.69 -6.96
C GLY A 55 -19.01 15.56 -5.79
N HIS A 56 -19.94 16.03 -4.95
CA HIS A 56 -19.69 17.07 -3.94
C HIS A 56 -18.59 16.71 -2.92
N PHE A 57 -18.56 15.45 -2.47
CA PHE A 57 -17.53 14.95 -1.53
C PHE A 57 -16.31 14.32 -2.22
N GLY A 58 -16.14 14.55 -3.54
CA GLY A 58 -15.06 13.96 -4.33
C GLY A 58 -13.66 14.24 -3.77
N TRP A 59 -13.44 15.45 -3.26
CA TRP A 59 -12.18 15.87 -2.65
C TRP A 59 -11.74 14.99 -1.47
N LEU A 60 -12.68 14.39 -0.73
CA LEU A 60 -12.36 13.50 0.39
C LEU A 60 -11.86 12.15 -0.12
N MET A 61 -12.38 11.66 -1.25
CA MET A 61 -11.81 10.47 -1.90
C MET A 61 -10.45 10.77 -2.56
N GLN A 62 -10.26 11.99 -3.08
CA GLN A 62 -8.95 12.43 -3.56
C GLN A 62 -7.91 12.44 -2.44
N SER A 63 -8.28 12.90 -1.23
CA SER A 63 -7.37 12.84 -0.08
C SER A 63 -7.08 11.42 0.37
N VAL A 64 -8.02 10.48 0.24
CA VAL A 64 -7.80 9.04 0.43
C VAL A 64 -6.74 8.52 -0.56
N PHE A 65 -6.85 8.85 -1.84
CA PHE A 65 -5.83 8.49 -2.85
C PHE A 65 -4.44 9.09 -2.52
N VAL A 66 -4.39 10.36 -2.11
CA VAL A 66 -3.14 11.02 -1.70
C VAL A 66 -2.54 10.34 -0.46
N ALA A 67 -3.35 10.02 0.55
CA ALA A 67 -2.88 9.33 1.74
C ALA A 67 -2.33 7.94 1.41
N MET A 68 -3.04 7.16 0.59
CA MET A 68 -2.50 5.89 0.09
C MET A 68 -1.17 6.12 -0.65
N SER A 69 -1.06 7.13 -1.52
CA SER A 69 0.20 7.43 -2.20
C SER A 69 1.36 7.67 -1.22
N LEU A 70 1.12 8.48 -0.19
CA LEU A 70 2.10 8.79 0.85
C LEU A 70 2.46 7.56 1.70
N SER A 71 1.54 6.62 1.91
CA SER A 71 1.86 5.36 2.59
C SER A 71 2.76 4.47 1.73
N TYR A 72 2.51 4.36 0.42
CA TYR A 72 3.37 3.60 -0.49
C TYR A 72 4.78 4.18 -0.58
N LEU A 73 4.90 5.51 -0.68
CA LEU A 73 6.20 6.19 -0.69
C LEU A 73 6.94 6.03 0.65
N SER A 74 6.23 6.18 1.77
CA SER A 74 6.80 5.99 3.11
C SER A 74 7.28 4.56 3.31
N LEU A 75 6.56 3.57 2.79
CA LEU A 75 6.99 2.18 2.83
C LEU A 75 8.24 1.95 1.98
N ALA A 76 8.31 2.47 0.76
CA ALA A 76 9.49 2.33 -0.10
C ALA A 76 10.75 2.88 0.58
N ILE A 77 10.66 4.09 1.16
CA ILE A 77 11.77 4.71 1.89
C ILE A 77 12.09 3.90 3.14
N GLY A 78 11.08 3.50 3.92
CA GLY A 78 11.27 2.72 5.14
C GLY A 78 11.95 1.37 4.88
N LEU A 79 11.56 0.64 3.83
CA LEU A 79 12.19 -0.61 3.42
C LEU A 79 13.66 -0.40 3.06
N HIS A 80 13.98 0.67 2.33
CA HIS A 80 15.37 1.03 2.03
C HIS A 80 16.17 1.33 3.31
N ARG A 81 15.59 2.10 4.23
CA ARG A 81 16.22 2.47 5.52
C ARG A 81 16.37 1.27 6.45
N SER A 82 15.54 0.24 6.29
CA SER A 82 15.61 -1.03 7.05
C SER A 82 16.73 -1.97 6.61
N GLY A 83 17.50 -1.63 5.55
CA GLY A 83 18.66 -2.40 5.12
C GLY A 83 18.41 -3.36 3.95
N LEU A 84 17.23 -3.37 3.34
CA LEU A 84 16.96 -4.18 2.15
C LEU A 84 17.68 -3.59 0.92
N ARG A 85 18.71 -4.31 0.43
CA ARG A 85 19.59 -3.86 -0.66
C ARG A 85 19.63 -4.78 -1.89
N SER A 86 18.98 -5.93 -1.85
CA SER A 86 18.98 -6.87 -2.98
C SER A 86 18.36 -6.25 -4.24
N LEU A 87 18.71 -6.77 -5.43
CA LEU A 87 18.11 -6.31 -6.69
C LEU A 87 16.57 -6.42 -6.65
N VAL A 88 16.06 -7.54 -6.15
CA VAL A 88 14.61 -7.77 -5.98
C VAL A 88 13.98 -6.73 -5.06
N ALA A 89 14.63 -6.38 -3.94
CA ALA A 89 14.15 -5.32 -3.06
C ALA A 89 14.09 -3.97 -3.78
N ARG A 90 15.12 -3.63 -4.56
CA ARG A 90 15.17 -2.38 -5.33
C ARG A 90 14.04 -2.31 -6.35
N ILE A 91 13.78 -3.39 -7.08
CA ILE A 91 12.65 -3.47 -8.03
C ILE A 91 11.32 -3.28 -7.29
N ALA A 92 11.10 -3.97 -6.17
CA ALA A 92 9.89 -3.81 -5.37
C ALA A 92 9.70 -2.37 -4.85
N MET A 93 10.77 -1.73 -4.38
CA MET A 93 10.73 -0.34 -3.92
C MET A 93 10.48 0.65 -5.08
N SER A 94 11.05 0.42 -6.26
CA SER A 94 10.75 1.22 -7.45
C SER A 94 9.29 1.07 -7.88
N LEU A 95 8.73 -0.14 -7.82
CA LEU A 95 7.31 -0.38 -8.09
C LEU A 95 6.40 0.31 -7.07
N LEU A 96 6.76 0.35 -5.77
CA LEU A 96 6.03 1.13 -4.77
C LEU A 96 5.98 2.63 -5.15
N VAL A 97 7.07 3.19 -5.68
CA VAL A 97 7.09 4.58 -6.17
C VAL A 97 6.20 4.76 -7.39
N VAL A 98 6.20 3.81 -8.34
CA VAL A 98 5.31 3.83 -9.50
C VAL A 98 3.83 3.78 -9.07
N VAL A 99 3.48 2.92 -8.11
CA VAL A 99 2.12 2.86 -7.53
C VAL A 99 1.78 4.18 -6.83
N SER A 100 2.72 4.78 -6.09
CA SER A 100 2.52 6.08 -5.46
C SER A 100 2.20 7.17 -6.49
N ILE A 101 2.92 7.23 -7.62
CA ILE A 101 2.63 8.16 -8.72
C ILE A 101 1.26 7.86 -9.33
N GLY A 102 0.95 6.59 -9.59
CA GLY A 102 -0.35 6.17 -10.10
C GLY A 102 -1.50 6.62 -9.20
N LEU A 103 -1.38 6.50 -7.88
CA LEU A 103 -2.38 6.97 -6.92
C LEU A 103 -2.57 8.50 -6.96
N ILE A 104 -1.51 9.29 -7.16
CA ILE A 104 -1.64 10.74 -7.38
C ILE A 104 -2.39 11.03 -8.68
N VAL A 105 -2.13 10.27 -9.75
CA VAL A 105 -2.91 10.38 -10.98
C VAL A 105 -4.38 10.05 -10.73
N SER A 106 -4.71 9.00 -9.96
CA SER A 106 -6.11 8.69 -9.58
C SER A 106 -6.77 9.82 -8.79
N ALA A 107 -6.01 10.55 -7.96
CA ALA A 107 -6.50 11.69 -7.19
C ALA A 107 -6.81 12.90 -8.08
N ILE A 108 -5.99 13.14 -9.11
CA ILE A 108 -6.15 14.30 -10.02
C ILE A 108 -7.24 14.06 -11.07
N PHE A 109 -7.39 12.82 -11.54
CA PHE A 109 -8.31 12.46 -12.61
C PHE A 109 -9.41 11.54 -12.06
N PRO A 110 -10.61 12.07 -11.74
CA PRO A 110 -11.75 11.26 -11.29
C PRO A 110 -12.18 10.17 -12.28
N THR A 111 -12.73 9.07 -11.78
CA THR A 111 -13.25 7.98 -12.62
C THR A 111 -14.55 8.38 -13.31
N ASP A 112 -14.87 7.72 -14.43
CA ASP A 112 -16.24 7.69 -14.93
C ASP A 112 -17.03 6.67 -14.10
N LEU A 113 -18.29 6.97 -13.81
CA LEU A 113 -19.19 6.03 -13.15
C LEU A 113 -19.59 4.91 -14.12
N GLU A 114 -19.86 3.71 -13.60
CA GLU A 114 -20.26 2.55 -14.39
C GLU A 114 -21.57 2.80 -15.17
N GLU A 115 -22.46 3.66 -14.68
CA GLU A 115 -23.69 4.04 -15.39
C GLU A 115 -23.46 5.01 -16.55
N SER A 116 -22.26 5.59 -16.67
CA SER A 116 -21.94 6.51 -17.77
C SER A 116 -21.97 5.79 -19.12
N THR A 117 -22.60 6.42 -20.12
CA THR A 117 -22.62 5.93 -21.50
C THR A 117 -21.46 6.44 -22.34
N VAL A 118 -20.64 7.33 -21.79
CA VAL A 118 -19.49 7.95 -22.47
C VAL A 118 -18.26 7.80 -21.58
N ASN A 119 -17.19 7.24 -22.16
CA ASN A 119 -15.87 7.24 -21.55
C ASN A 119 -15.22 8.61 -21.79
N THR A 120 -14.90 9.31 -20.72
CA THR A 120 -14.16 10.57 -20.78
C THR A 120 -12.65 10.28 -20.83
N ARG A 121 -11.89 11.28 -21.28
CA ARG A 121 -10.42 11.20 -21.22
C ARG A 121 -9.93 11.07 -19.77
N THR A 122 -10.60 11.76 -18.84
CA THR A 122 -10.30 11.71 -17.41
C THR A 122 -10.52 10.31 -16.84
N GLY A 123 -11.68 9.70 -17.09
CA GLY A 123 -11.97 8.34 -16.64
C GLY A 123 -11.08 7.28 -17.30
N THR A 124 -10.65 7.50 -18.56
CA THR A 124 -9.64 6.66 -19.21
C THR A 124 -8.30 6.73 -18.49
N ILE A 125 -7.83 7.94 -18.15
CA ILE A 125 -6.59 8.15 -17.37
C ILE A 125 -6.71 7.49 -16.00
N HIS A 126 -7.86 7.65 -15.33
CA HIS A 126 -8.14 7.00 -14.04
C HIS A 126 -8.05 5.48 -14.15
N THR A 127 -8.69 4.88 -15.16
CA THR A 127 -8.68 3.43 -15.38
C THR A 127 -7.27 2.90 -15.59
N VAL A 128 -6.45 3.56 -16.42
CA VAL A 128 -5.05 3.16 -16.63
C VAL A 128 -4.25 3.26 -15.32
N SER A 129 -4.42 4.36 -14.60
CA SER A 129 -3.80 4.59 -13.30
C SER A 129 -4.23 3.52 -12.27
N PHE A 130 -5.50 3.16 -12.22
CA PHE A 130 -6.04 2.08 -11.39
C PHE A 130 -5.36 0.74 -11.69
N LEU A 131 -5.19 0.38 -12.97
CA LEU A 131 -4.51 -0.85 -13.37
C LEU A 131 -3.04 -0.87 -12.92
N ILE A 132 -2.34 0.26 -13.05
CA ILE A 132 -0.95 0.42 -12.55
C ILE A 132 -0.92 0.23 -11.02
N ASN A 133 -1.86 0.82 -10.31
CA ASN A 133 -1.93 0.74 -8.85
C ASN A 133 -2.19 -0.70 -8.38
N VAL A 134 -3.20 -1.37 -8.93
CA VAL A 134 -3.56 -2.74 -8.56
C VAL A 134 -2.46 -3.72 -8.96
N GLY A 135 -2.04 -3.71 -10.23
CA GLY A 135 -1.01 -4.61 -10.74
C GLY A 135 0.32 -4.41 -10.04
N GLY A 136 0.75 -3.15 -9.86
CA GLY A 136 1.96 -2.81 -9.13
C GLY A 136 1.94 -3.28 -7.67
N SER A 137 0.81 -3.10 -6.97
CA SER A 137 0.67 -3.54 -5.58
C SER A 137 0.79 -5.07 -5.44
N ILE A 138 0.15 -5.82 -6.34
CA ILE A 138 0.25 -7.29 -6.39
C ILE A 138 1.69 -7.71 -6.66
N LEU A 139 2.35 -7.11 -7.65
CA LEU A 139 3.74 -7.43 -7.98
C LEU A 139 4.69 -7.13 -6.81
N VAL A 140 4.50 -6.01 -6.11
CA VAL A 140 5.28 -5.70 -4.90
C VAL A 140 5.06 -6.77 -3.83
N ALA A 141 3.81 -7.12 -3.53
CA ALA A 141 3.48 -8.13 -2.54
C ALA A 141 4.13 -9.49 -2.85
N LEU A 142 4.20 -9.87 -4.13
CA LEU A 142 4.87 -11.10 -4.58
C LEU A 142 6.41 -11.03 -4.50
N LEU A 143 7.01 -9.86 -4.73
CA LEU A 143 8.46 -9.69 -4.74
C LEU A 143 9.08 -9.55 -3.34
N LEU A 144 8.38 -8.94 -2.38
CA LEU A 144 8.91 -8.70 -1.04
C LEU A 144 9.33 -9.97 -0.28
N PRO A 145 8.57 -11.08 -0.27
CA PRO A 145 9.02 -12.33 0.36
C PRO A 145 10.34 -12.87 -0.20
N LEU A 146 10.60 -12.64 -1.49
CA LEU A 146 11.86 -13.03 -2.14
C LEU A 146 13.00 -12.11 -1.67
N ALA A 147 12.73 -10.81 -1.53
CA ALA A 147 13.68 -9.84 -0.99
C ALA A 147 14.07 -10.12 0.48
N TYR A 148 13.15 -10.67 1.27
CA TYR A 148 13.37 -10.95 2.70
C TYR A 148 14.26 -12.17 2.97
N TRP A 149 14.39 -13.09 2.02
CA TRP A 149 15.03 -14.40 2.23
C TRP A 149 16.45 -14.33 2.82
N LYS A 150 17.29 -13.41 2.33
CA LYS A 150 18.69 -13.29 2.75
C LYS A 150 18.92 -12.23 3.85
N HIS A 151 17.89 -11.50 4.27
CA HIS A 151 18.06 -10.40 5.21
C HIS A 151 17.78 -10.87 6.65
N PRO A 152 18.74 -10.82 7.59
CA PRO A 152 18.59 -11.35 8.94
C PRO A 152 17.38 -10.78 9.70
N GLY A 153 17.16 -9.47 9.60
CA GLY A 153 16.01 -8.80 10.22
C GLY A 153 14.65 -9.11 9.56
N TRP A 154 14.59 -9.57 8.30
CA TRP A 154 13.32 -9.76 7.58
C TRP A 154 12.98 -11.23 7.34
N ARG A 155 13.96 -12.14 7.39
CA ARG A 155 13.80 -13.55 7.03
C ARG A 155 12.67 -14.26 7.80
N SER A 156 12.50 -13.98 9.09
CA SER A 156 11.43 -14.61 9.89
C SER A 156 10.03 -14.15 9.51
N PHE A 157 9.87 -13.00 8.83
CA PHE A 157 8.59 -12.52 8.33
C PHE A 157 8.26 -13.04 6.91
N ARG A 158 9.16 -13.82 6.28
CA ARG A 158 8.98 -14.27 4.90
C ARG A 158 7.71 -15.09 4.70
N VAL A 159 7.44 -16.07 5.56
CA VAL A 159 6.27 -16.95 5.43
C VAL A 159 4.99 -16.14 5.53
N GLU A 160 4.89 -15.29 6.53
CA GLU A 160 3.76 -14.38 6.70
C GLU A 160 3.59 -13.45 5.48
N SER A 161 4.69 -12.91 4.94
CA SER A 161 4.66 -12.11 3.72
C SER A 161 4.17 -12.89 2.50
N VAL A 162 4.47 -14.18 2.37
CA VAL A 162 3.93 -15.05 1.30
C VAL A 162 2.42 -15.24 1.48
N LEU A 163 1.96 -15.46 2.72
CA LEU A 163 0.52 -15.61 3.01
C LEU A 163 -0.24 -14.34 2.66
N TRP A 164 0.29 -13.15 2.98
CA TRP A 164 -0.31 -11.88 2.57
C TRP A 164 -0.33 -11.71 1.05
N ALA A 165 0.74 -12.08 0.34
CA ALA A 165 0.77 -12.02 -1.12
C ALA A 165 -0.27 -12.95 -1.75
N ALA A 166 -0.44 -14.16 -1.22
CA ALA A 166 -1.47 -15.09 -1.65
C ALA A 166 -2.88 -14.55 -1.36
N LEU A 167 -3.11 -13.98 -0.17
CA LEU A 167 -4.39 -13.39 0.20
C LEU A 167 -4.76 -12.20 -0.70
N ILE A 168 -3.81 -11.32 -1.02
CA ILE A 168 -3.98 -10.22 -1.98
C ILE A 168 -4.36 -10.78 -3.36
N LEU A 169 -3.67 -11.82 -3.83
CA LEU A 169 -3.96 -12.42 -5.13
C LEU A 169 -5.36 -13.08 -5.16
N ILE A 170 -5.75 -13.79 -4.10
CA ILE A 170 -7.08 -14.38 -3.98
C ILE A 170 -8.15 -13.29 -3.97
N ALA A 171 -7.97 -12.23 -3.17
CA ALA A 171 -8.89 -11.11 -3.11
C ALA A 171 -9.01 -10.39 -4.48
N PHE A 172 -7.89 -10.24 -5.20
CA PHE A 172 -7.89 -9.71 -6.56
C PHE A 172 -8.65 -10.61 -7.54
N VAL A 173 -8.42 -11.93 -7.51
CA VAL A 173 -9.13 -12.88 -8.39
C VAL A 173 -10.63 -12.83 -8.13
N ILE A 174 -11.05 -12.81 -6.86
CA ILE A 174 -12.47 -12.68 -6.49
C ILE A 174 -13.03 -11.37 -7.03
N GLN A 175 -12.34 -10.23 -6.81
CA GLN A 175 -12.73 -8.94 -7.35
C GLN A 175 -12.89 -8.98 -8.87
N PHE A 176 -11.87 -9.45 -9.58
CA PHE A 176 -11.86 -9.51 -11.04
C PHE A 176 -13.03 -10.34 -11.59
N ARG A 177 -13.32 -11.48 -10.95
CA ARG A 177 -14.44 -12.35 -11.33
C ARG A 177 -15.81 -11.71 -11.14
N THR A 178 -15.92 -10.70 -10.28
CA THR A 178 -17.17 -9.95 -10.04
C THR A 178 -17.30 -8.67 -10.85
N LEU A 179 -16.30 -8.29 -11.67
CA LEU A 179 -16.33 -7.08 -12.50
C LEU A 179 -17.29 -7.20 -13.69
N HIS A 180 -18.59 -7.29 -13.39
CA HIS A 180 -19.64 -7.25 -14.39
C HIS A 180 -20.95 -6.79 -13.75
N ARG A 181 -21.88 -6.31 -14.59
CA ARG A 181 -23.20 -5.87 -14.14
C ARG A 181 -23.94 -6.98 -13.37
N GLY A 182 -24.59 -6.60 -12.28
CA GLY A 182 -25.34 -7.49 -11.38
C GLY A 182 -24.50 -8.21 -10.31
N ALA A 183 -23.18 -8.31 -10.46
CA ALA A 183 -22.31 -8.85 -9.43
C ALA A 183 -21.96 -7.82 -8.34
N PRO A 184 -21.60 -8.27 -7.12
CA PRO A 184 -21.31 -7.39 -6.00
C PRO A 184 -19.89 -6.81 -6.03
N TYR A 185 -19.45 -6.25 -7.16
CA TYR A 185 -18.06 -5.78 -7.35
C TYR A 185 -17.63 -4.69 -6.37
N GLY A 186 -18.57 -3.91 -5.83
CA GLY A 186 -18.26 -2.91 -4.82
C GLY A 186 -17.85 -3.52 -3.47
N ILE A 187 -18.43 -4.67 -3.10
CA ILE A 187 -18.11 -5.40 -1.86
C ILE A 187 -16.73 -6.04 -1.98
N THR A 188 -16.49 -6.74 -3.08
CA THR A 188 -15.21 -7.38 -3.35
C THR A 188 -14.08 -6.35 -3.53
N ASN A 189 -14.40 -5.14 -4.03
CA ASN A 189 -13.43 -4.05 -4.15
C ASN A 189 -12.99 -3.58 -2.76
N ARG A 190 -13.95 -3.41 -1.84
CA ARG A 190 -13.67 -3.07 -0.44
C ARG A 190 -12.90 -4.17 0.26
N ALA A 191 -13.27 -5.43 0.07
CA ALA A 191 -12.54 -6.57 0.64
C ALA A 191 -11.07 -6.58 0.16
N PHE A 192 -10.84 -6.37 -1.13
CA PHE A 192 -9.49 -6.25 -1.69
C PHE A 192 -8.69 -5.10 -1.08
N VAL A 193 -9.30 -3.91 -0.96
CA VAL A 193 -8.68 -2.73 -0.35
C VAL A 193 -8.37 -2.95 1.13
N LEU A 194 -9.26 -3.61 1.88
CA LEU A 194 -9.03 -3.96 3.29
C LEU A 194 -7.85 -4.92 3.46
N VAL A 195 -7.70 -5.90 2.56
CA VAL A 195 -6.55 -6.81 2.55
C VAL A 195 -5.27 -6.03 2.28
N LEU A 196 -5.26 -5.10 1.30
CA LEU A 196 -4.11 -4.25 1.02
C LEU A 196 -3.74 -3.35 2.21
N PHE A 197 -4.73 -2.73 2.87
CA PHE A 197 -4.49 -1.90 4.06
C PHE A 197 -3.91 -2.72 5.20
N SER A 198 -4.45 -3.92 5.44
CA SER A 198 -3.96 -4.84 6.46
C SER A 198 -2.52 -5.26 6.17
N TRP A 199 -2.21 -5.63 4.93
CA TRP A 199 -0.86 -5.96 4.49
C TRP A 199 0.13 -4.78 4.69
N MET A 200 -0.26 -3.55 4.35
CA MET A 200 0.54 -2.35 4.60
C MET A 200 0.84 -2.17 6.10
N LEU A 201 -0.19 -2.26 6.95
CA LEU A 201 -0.06 -2.09 8.40
C LEU A 201 0.83 -3.16 9.03
N ILE A 202 0.66 -4.43 8.65
CA ILE A 202 1.48 -5.53 9.15
C ILE A 202 2.93 -5.40 8.67
N THR A 203 3.15 -5.05 7.39
CA THR A 203 4.50 -4.79 6.86
C THR A 203 5.17 -3.61 7.57
N ALA A 204 4.42 -2.54 7.87
CA ALA A 204 4.91 -1.40 8.65
C ALA A 204 5.24 -1.78 10.10
N SER A 205 4.39 -2.58 10.75
CA SER A 205 4.65 -3.11 12.08
C SER A 205 5.96 -3.92 12.09
N ARG A 206 6.13 -4.80 11.11
CA ARG A 206 7.38 -5.55 10.96
C ARG A 206 8.58 -4.65 10.74
N MET A 207 8.44 -3.66 9.85
CA MET A 207 9.49 -2.68 9.55
C MET A 207 9.94 -1.94 10.82
N ARG A 208 9.00 -1.58 11.70
CA ARG A 208 9.32 -0.99 13.02
C ARG A 208 10.21 -1.93 13.83
N THR A 209 9.85 -3.21 13.96
CA THR A 209 10.66 -4.18 14.71
C THR A 209 12.08 -4.29 14.17
N VAL A 210 12.25 -4.27 12.84
CA VAL A 210 13.57 -4.34 12.19
C VAL A 210 14.40 -3.08 12.43
N LEU A 211 13.78 -1.90 12.43
CA LEU A 211 14.46 -0.63 12.66
C LEU A 211 14.88 -0.44 14.13
N ILE A 212 14.10 -0.98 15.08
CA ILE A 212 14.38 -0.94 16.53
C ILE A 212 15.43 -1.97 16.93
N ARG A 213 15.45 -3.15 16.31
CA ARG A 213 16.44 -4.20 16.60
C ARG A 213 17.37 -4.42 15.40
N PRO A 214 18.31 -3.50 15.11
CA PRO A 214 19.31 -3.73 14.08
C PRO A 214 20.05 -5.03 14.39
N THR A 215 20.09 -5.96 13.42
CA THR A 215 20.93 -7.14 13.58
C THR A 215 22.38 -6.67 13.75
N PRO A 216 23.12 -7.12 14.77
CA PRO A 216 24.52 -6.76 14.91
C PRO A 216 25.25 -7.11 13.62
N ALA A 217 26.01 -6.16 13.08
CA ALA A 217 26.91 -6.45 11.99
C ALA A 217 27.85 -7.56 12.47
N LEU A 218 27.92 -8.68 11.74
CA LEU A 218 29.02 -9.62 11.93
C LEU A 218 30.29 -8.79 11.82
N ALA A 219 31.05 -8.69 12.92
CA ALA A 219 32.38 -8.13 12.89
C ALA A 219 33.11 -8.85 11.76
N ALA A 220 33.56 -8.10 10.76
CA ALA A 220 34.48 -8.65 9.78
C ALA A 220 35.71 -9.11 10.56
N VAL A 221 35.92 -10.43 10.60
CA VAL A 221 37.17 -11.06 11.05
C VAL A 221 38.19 -10.88 9.95
#